data_AF-A0A0U2YSE0-F1
#
_entry.id   AF-A0A0U2YSE0-F1
#
_cell.length_a   1.000
_cell.length_b   1.000
_cell.length_c   1.000
_cell.angle_alpha   90.00
_cell.angle_beta   90.00
_cell.angle_gamma   90.00
#
_symmetry.space_group_name_H-M   'P 1'
#
loop_
_entity.id
_entity.type
_entity.pdbx_description
1 polymer ?
#
loop_
_entity_poly.entity_id
_entity_poly.type
_entity_poly.pdbx_seq_one_letter_code
_entity_poly.pdbx_strand_id
1 'polypeptide(L)'
;MVEEAPSPINSAELRAEMGACAVKVAKAVNYVGAGTVEFLVSDLDKSFYFLEMNTRLQVEHPVTELVTGMDLVREQINVAWGEKLSFTQDDVSLTGHAIECRVYAEDPENNFLPSPGTITRLRLPQGPGVRDDGGVYEGSEVSIY
;
A
#
# COMPACT_ATOMS: atom_id res chain seq x y z
N MET A 1 -4.16 1.25 -12.29
CA MET A 1 -4.08 0.17 -11.28
C MET A 1 -4.80 0.63 -10.02
N VAL A 2 -5.40 -0.29 -9.27
CA VAL A 2 -6.25 0.01 -8.10
C VAL A 2 -5.95 -0.97 -6.97
N GLU A 3 -5.84 -0.45 -5.76
CA GLU A 3 -5.58 -1.19 -4.53
C GLU A 3 -6.56 -0.72 -3.43
N GLU A 4 -6.95 -1.60 -2.53
CA GLU A 4 -7.91 -1.27 -1.47
C GLU A 4 -7.54 -1.88 -0.11
N ALA A 5 -7.92 -1.20 0.97
CA ALA A 5 -7.76 -1.70 2.33
C ALA A 5 -8.97 -1.33 3.22
N PRO A 6 -9.41 -2.22 4.12
CA PRO A 6 -9.08 -3.64 4.15
C PRO A 6 -9.75 -4.39 2.98
N SER A 7 -9.21 -5.56 2.62
CA SER A 7 -9.85 -6.43 1.62
C SER A 7 -11.28 -6.79 2.02
N PRO A 8 -12.28 -6.60 1.12
CA PRO A 8 -13.68 -6.94 1.38
C PRO A 8 -13.94 -8.45 1.36
N ILE A 9 -13.01 -9.24 0.83
CA ILE A 9 -13.13 -10.71 0.74
C ILE A 9 -12.76 -11.38 2.06
N ASN A 10 -11.92 -10.73 2.88
CA ASN A 10 -11.38 -11.34 4.08
C ASN A 10 -12.32 -11.15 5.28
N SER A 11 -12.78 -12.25 5.86
CA SER A 11 -13.40 -12.24 7.18
C SER A 11 -12.39 -11.81 8.26
N ALA A 12 -12.88 -11.48 9.46
CA ALA A 12 -12.00 -11.13 10.57
C ALA A 12 -11.05 -12.29 10.94
N GLU A 13 -11.56 -13.51 10.87
CA GLU A 13 -10.83 -14.75 11.16
C GLU A 13 -9.73 -14.99 10.11
N LEU A 14 -10.08 -14.94 8.82
CA LEU A 14 -9.11 -15.13 7.74
C LEU A 14 -8.00 -14.06 7.80
N ARG A 15 -8.36 -12.81 8.06
CA ARG A 15 -7.39 -11.72 8.22
C ARG A 15 -6.44 -11.97 9.39
N ALA A 16 -6.96 -12.45 10.53
CA ALA A 16 -6.15 -12.77 11.69
C ALA A 16 -5.18 -13.93 11.41
N GLU A 17 -5.64 -14.97 10.70
CA GLU A 17 -4.82 -16.11 10.30
C GLU A 17 -3.69 -15.71 9.34
N MET A 18 -4.02 -14.93 8.30
CA MET A 18 -3.04 -14.40 7.34
C MET A 18 -2.03 -13.49 8.04
N GLY A 19 -2.49 -12.59 8.92
CA GLY A 19 -1.63 -11.70 9.69
C GLY A 19 -0.69 -12.46 10.63
N ALA A 20 -1.19 -13.48 11.34
CA ALA A 20 -0.36 -14.35 12.17
C ALA A 20 0.70 -15.11 11.35
N CYS A 21 0.36 -15.52 10.12
CA CYS A 21 1.29 -16.16 9.19
C CYS A 21 2.38 -15.17 8.73
N ALA A 22 2.01 -13.95 8.34
CA ALA A 22 2.96 -12.89 7.97
C ALA A 22 3.94 -12.56 9.12
N VAL A 23 3.44 -12.45 10.35
CA VAL A 23 4.28 -12.23 11.54
C VAL A 23 5.25 -13.40 11.77
N LYS A 24 4.83 -14.65 11.53
CA LYS A 24 5.73 -15.83 11.63
C LYS A 24 6.84 -15.76 10.59
N VAL A 25 6.53 -15.40 9.34
CA VAL A 25 7.53 -15.22 8.28
C VAL A 25 8.56 -14.16 8.68
N ALA A 26 8.10 -12.98 9.11
CA ALA A 26 8.99 -11.90 9.55
C ALA A 26 9.89 -12.30 10.73
N LYS A 27 9.34 -13.00 11.73
CA LYS A 27 10.10 -13.48 12.89
C LYS A 27 11.14 -14.54 12.53
N ALA A 28 10.83 -15.44 11.59
CA ALA A 28 11.75 -16.51 11.18
C ALA A 28 13.06 -15.97 10.59
N VAL A 29 13.02 -14.76 10.02
CA VAL A 29 14.19 -14.11 9.40
C VAL A 29 14.71 -12.90 10.20
N ASN A 30 14.20 -12.67 11.41
CA ASN A 30 14.47 -11.47 12.22
C ASN A 30 14.33 -10.17 11.39
N TYR A 31 13.23 -10.05 10.66
CA TYR A 31 13.01 -8.94 9.74
C TYR A 31 13.02 -7.58 10.45
N VAL A 32 13.66 -6.58 9.82
CA VAL A 32 13.77 -5.20 10.31
C VAL A 32 13.41 -4.25 9.18
N GLY A 33 12.60 -3.23 9.50
CA GLY A 33 12.09 -2.24 8.55
C GLY A 33 10.65 -2.53 8.11
N ALA A 34 10.18 -1.80 7.10
CA ALA A 34 8.88 -2.03 6.48
C ALA A 34 8.96 -3.14 5.44
N GLY A 35 7.93 -3.99 5.35
CA GLY A 35 7.84 -5.02 4.33
C GLY A 35 6.43 -5.61 4.27
N THR A 36 6.13 -6.23 3.13
CA THR A 36 4.83 -6.86 2.88
C THR A 36 5.00 -8.34 2.62
N VAL A 37 4.13 -9.16 3.20
CA VAL A 37 3.99 -10.58 2.86
C VAL A 37 2.73 -10.74 2.03
N GLU A 38 2.89 -11.26 0.83
CA GLU A 38 1.81 -11.44 -0.14
C GLU A 38 1.27 -12.86 -0.14
N PHE A 39 -0.04 -12.96 -0.30
CA PHE A 39 -0.75 -14.22 -0.36
C PHE A 39 -1.72 -14.24 -1.52
N LEU A 40 -1.86 -15.40 -2.16
CA LEU A 40 -2.97 -15.70 -3.06
C LEU A 40 -4.10 -16.34 -2.24
N VAL A 41 -5.33 -15.84 -2.40
CA VAL A 41 -6.51 -16.39 -1.74
C VAL A 41 -7.42 -17.04 -2.78
N SER A 42 -7.73 -18.32 -2.57
CA SER A 42 -8.66 -19.10 -3.39
C SER A 42 -10.09 -18.61 -3.19
N ASP A 43 -10.81 -18.40 -4.28
CA ASP A 43 -12.22 -17.99 -4.26
C ASP A 43 -13.16 -19.14 -3.87
N LEU A 44 -12.76 -20.39 -4.12
CA LEU A 44 -13.54 -21.61 -3.88
C LEU A 44 -13.70 -21.94 -2.40
N ASP A 45 -12.61 -21.87 -1.63
CA ASP A 45 -12.53 -22.39 -0.27
C ASP A 45 -11.88 -21.41 0.73
N LYS A 46 -11.47 -20.21 0.28
CA LYS A 46 -10.75 -19.21 1.08
C LYS A 46 -9.41 -19.68 1.64
N SER A 47 -8.87 -20.78 1.12
CA SER A 47 -7.48 -21.17 1.39
C SER A 47 -6.53 -20.10 0.89
N PHE A 48 -5.50 -19.79 1.65
CA PHE A 48 -4.48 -18.80 1.27
C PHE A 48 -3.08 -19.42 1.19
N TYR A 49 -2.27 -18.92 0.27
CA TYR A 49 -0.95 -19.45 -0.03
C TYR A 49 0.07 -18.32 -0.09
N PHE A 50 1.21 -18.49 0.58
CA PHE A 50 2.32 -17.54 0.48
C PHE A 50 2.77 -17.39 -0.97
N LEU A 51 2.92 -16.16 -1.43
CA LEU A 51 3.41 -15.84 -2.76
C LEU A 51 4.84 -15.31 -2.67
N GLU A 52 5.01 -14.17 -2.01
CA GLU A 52 6.32 -13.51 -1.88
C GLU A 52 6.39 -12.60 -0.65
N MET A 53 7.58 -12.08 -0.40
CA MET A 53 7.80 -11.03 0.58
C MET A 53 8.55 -9.87 -0.08
N ASN A 54 7.90 -8.71 -0.11
CA ASN A 54 8.50 -7.46 -0.55
C ASN A 54 9.24 -6.82 0.62
N THR A 55 10.57 -6.80 0.56
CA THR A 55 11.44 -6.33 1.66
C THR A 55 11.67 -4.81 1.64
N ARG A 56 10.59 -4.07 1.36
CA ARG A 56 10.55 -2.60 1.27
C ARG A 56 9.12 -2.12 1.47
N LEU A 57 8.95 -0.82 1.73
CA LEU A 57 7.65 -0.18 1.64
C LEU A 57 7.10 -0.29 0.21
N GLN A 58 5.81 -0.55 0.10
CA GLN A 58 5.11 -0.62 -1.18
C GLN A 58 4.46 0.71 -1.52
N VAL A 59 4.13 0.88 -2.81
CA VAL A 59 3.55 2.13 -3.30
C VAL A 59 2.16 2.33 -2.67
N GLU A 60 1.40 1.24 -2.51
CA GLU A 60 0.05 1.18 -1.92
C GLU A 60 0.00 1.27 -0.39
N HIS A 61 1.10 1.60 0.30
CA HIS A 61 1.06 1.81 1.74
C HIS A 61 0.02 2.85 2.22
N PRO A 62 -0.32 3.92 1.47
CA PRO A 62 -1.28 4.93 1.92
C PRO A 62 -2.66 4.38 2.27
N VAL A 63 -3.17 3.35 1.58
CA VAL A 63 -4.47 2.77 1.93
C VAL A 63 -4.44 2.11 3.31
N THR A 64 -3.32 1.51 3.69
CA THR A 64 -3.11 0.93 5.03
C THR A 64 -3.00 2.03 6.08
N GLU A 65 -2.26 3.10 5.79
CA GLU A 65 -2.15 4.26 6.69
C GLU A 65 -3.50 4.91 6.94
N LEU A 66 -4.32 5.10 5.91
CA LEU A 66 -5.63 5.75 6.02
C LEU A 66 -6.61 4.97 6.91
N VAL A 67 -6.60 3.63 6.84
CA VAL A 67 -7.53 2.82 7.65
C VAL A 67 -7.02 2.55 9.06
N THR A 68 -5.71 2.58 9.29
CA THR A 68 -5.09 2.34 10.61
C THR A 68 -4.78 3.61 11.39
N GLY A 69 -4.61 4.74 10.70
CA GLY A 69 -4.09 5.98 11.27
C GLY A 69 -2.59 5.96 11.57
N MET A 70 -1.87 4.92 11.14
CA MET A 70 -0.42 4.77 11.37
C MET A 70 0.39 5.33 10.21
N ASP A 71 1.48 6.04 10.52
CA ASP A 71 2.43 6.59 9.54
C ASP A 71 3.60 5.60 9.38
N LEU A 72 3.55 4.78 8.34
CA LEU A 72 4.49 3.67 8.12
C LEU A 72 5.86 4.18 7.69
N VAL A 73 5.93 5.31 6.98
CA VAL A 73 7.20 5.95 6.60
C VAL A 73 7.93 6.45 7.84
N ARG A 74 7.22 7.11 8.77
CA ARG A 74 7.79 7.55 10.05
C ARG A 74 8.28 6.37 10.88
N GLU A 75 7.50 5.30 10.99
CA GLU A 75 7.92 4.12 11.74
C GLU A 75 9.13 3.45 11.11
N GLN A 76 9.24 3.42 9.78
CA GLN A 76 10.44 2.94 9.09
C GLN A 76 11.69 3.75 9.47
N ILE A 77 11.57 5.09 9.56
CA ILE A 77 12.68 5.97 9.99
C ILE A 77 13.03 5.72 11.47
N ASN A 78 12.03 5.61 12.34
CA ASN A 78 12.23 5.33 13.77
C ASN A 78 12.96 3.99 13.97
N VAL A 79 12.51 2.93 13.30
CA VAL A 79 13.15 1.61 13.35
C VAL A 79 14.59 1.67 12.82
N ALA A 80 14.86 2.41 11.74
CA ALA A 80 16.22 2.60 11.24
C ALA A 80 17.13 3.36 12.24
N TRP A 81 16.54 4.19 13.10
CA TRP A 81 17.23 4.87 14.21
C TRP A 81 17.47 3.97 15.43
N GLY A 82 17.00 2.72 15.40
CA GLY A 82 17.08 1.78 16.52
C GLY A 82 16.00 1.97 17.58
N GLU A 83 14.98 2.79 17.30
CA GLU A 83 13.82 2.93 18.18
C GLU A 83 12.92 1.68 18.13
N LYS A 84 12.10 1.52 19.16
CA LYS A 84 11.02 0.53 19.15
C LYS A 84 9.84 1.07 18.34
N LEU A 85 8.99 0.16 17.86
CA LEU A 85 7.70 0.53 17.28
C LEU A 85 6.90 1.37 18.26
N SER A 86 6.24 2.42 17.76
CA SER A 86 5.46 3.36 18.56
C SER A 86 4.12 2.79 19.05
N PHE A 87 3.81 1.55 18.68
CA PHE A 87 2.52 0.89 18.90
C PHE A 87 2.70 -0.60 19.19
N THR A 88 1.66 -1.19 19.78
CA THR A 88 1.51 -2.63 19.97
C THR A 88 0.43 -3.19 19.04
N GLN A 89 0.35 -4.52 18.94
CA GLN A 89 -0.67 -5.16 18.10
C GLN A 89 -2.12 -4.79 18.52
N ASP A 90 -2.35 -4.54 19.81
CA ASP A 90 -3.65 -4.18 20.36
C ASP A 90 -4.07 -2.74 20.01
N ASP A 91 -3.10 -1.88 19.66
CA ASP A 91 -3.34 -0.51 19.20
C ASP A 91 -3.76 -0.46 17.71
N VAL A 92 -3.54 -1.55 16.95
CA VAL A 92 -3.86 -1.63 15.53
C VAL A 92 -5.35 -1.90 15.36
N SER A 93 -6.10 -0.87 14.96
CA SER A 93 -7.51 -0.99 14.59
C SER A 93 -7.71 -0.60 13.13
N LEU A 94 -8.72 -1.18 12.48
CA LEU A 94 -9.10 -0.85 11.11
C LEU A 94 -10.38 -0.03 11.13
N THR A 95 -10.33 1.17 10.56
CA THR A 95 -11.46 2.10 10.51
C THR A 95 -11.77 2.47 9.05
N GLY A 96 -13.04 2.30 8.67
CA GLY A 96 -13.49 2.61 7.31
C GLY A 96 -12.86 1.70 6.25
N HIS A 97 -12.68 2.28 5.06
CA HIS A 97 -12.13 1.63 3.89
C HIS A 97 -11.47 2.70 3.01
N ALA A 98 -10.32 2.38 2.42
CA ALA A 98 -9.55 3.26 1.57
C ALA A 98 -9.23 2.58 0.24
N ILE A 99 -9.25 3.35 -0.84
CA ILE A 99 -8.94 2.91 -2.19
C ILE A 99 -7.86 3.84 -2.75
N GLU A 100 -6.83 3.27 -3.34
CA GLU A 100 -5.81 3.97 -4.11
C GLU A 100 -6.04 3.70 -5.60
N CYS A 101 -5.92 4.76 -6.39
CA CYS A 101 -5.92 4.69 -7.83
C CYS A 101 -4.65 5.34 -8.34
N ARG A 102 -3.84 4.60 -9.08
CA ARG A 102 -2.64 5.15 -9.71
C ARG A 102 -2.98 5.75 -11.06
N VAL A 103 -2.68 7.04 -11.20
CA VAL A 103 -2.84 7.80 -12.45
C VAL A 103 -1.49 7.83 -13.16
N TYR A 104 -1.41 7.11 -14.29
CA TYR A 104 -0.20 7.03 -15.11
C TYR A 104 -0.34 7.86 -16.39
N ALA A 105 0.79 8.37 -16.88
CA ALA A 105 0.89 8.93 -18.21
C ALA A 105 0.99 7.80 -19.25
N GLU A 106 -0.10 7.05 -19.41
CA GLU A 106 -0.24 5.92 -20.32
C GLU A 106 -1.52 6.08 -21.14
N ASP A 107 -1.50 5.64 -22.40
CA ASP A 107 -2.65 5.71 -23.29
C ASP A 107 -3.40 4.36 -23.34
N PRO A 108 -4.56 4.22 -22.66
CA PRO A 108 -5.32 2.97 -22.64
C PRO A 108 -5.90 2.59 -24.02
N GLU A 109 -6.13 3.55 -24.93
CA GLU A 109 -6.60 3.27 -26.29
C GLU A 109 -5.47 2.76 -27.19
N ASN A 110 -4.22 2.96 -26.77
CA ASN A 110 -3.02 2.54 -27.49
C ASN A 110 -2.19 1.53 -26.67
N ASN A 111 -2.85 0.49 -26.15
CA ASN A 111 -2.24 -0.62 -25.39
C ASN A 111 -1.44 -0.18 -24.15
N PHE A 112 -1.88 0.87 -23.46
CA PHE A 112 -1.17 1.43 -22.29
C PHE A 112 0.27 1.85 -22.60
N LEU A 113 0.55 2.27 -23.84
CA LEU A 113 1.86 2.80 -24.18
C LEU A 113 2.14 4.07 -23.36
N PRO A 114 3.39 4.29 -22.90
CA PRO A 114 3.77 5.53 -22.25
C PRO A 114 3.43 6.75 -23.10
N SER A 115 2.90 7.79 -22.47
CA SER A 115 2.45 9.04 -23.07
C SER A 115 3.28 10.21 -22.52
N PRO A 116 4.56 10.33 -22.94
CA PRO A 116 5.44 11.40 -22.50
C PRO A 116 4.98 12.76 -23.04
N GLY A 117 5.37 13.83 -22.35
CA GLY A 117 5.06 15.20 -22.75
C GLY A 117 4.83 16.13 -21.57
N THR A 118 4.46 17.37 -21.88
CA THR A 118 4.21 18.37 -20.84
C THR A 118 2.78 18.28 -20.33
N ILE A 119 2.62 18.23 -19.01
CA ILE A 119 1.32 18.36 -18.35
C ILE A 119 0.85 19.81 -18.53
N THR A 120 -0.01 20.07 -19.50
CA THR A 120 -0.50 21.43 -19.79
C THR A 120 -1.50 21.94 -18.75
N ARG A 121 -2.17 21.03 -18.04
CA ARG A 121 -3.10 21.35 -16.96
C ARG A 121 -3.18 20.24 -15.94
N LEU A 122 -3.15 20.58 -14.65
CA LEU A 122 -3.38 19.63 -13.55
C LEU A 122 -4.25 20.25 -12.47
N ARG A 123 -5.38 19.61 -12.15
CA ARG A 123 -6.23 20.00 -11.03
C ARG A 123 -6.43 18.81 -10.11
N LEU A 124 -5.74 18.82 -8.98
CA LEU A 124 -5.83 17.77 -7.98
C LEU A 124 -7.19 17.83 -7.24
N PRO A 125 -7.80 16.67 -6.95
CA PRO A 125 -8.99 16.61 -6.11
C PRO A 125 -8.65 17.02 -4.67
N GLN A 126 -9.60 17.62 -3.96
CA GLN A 126 -9.45 18.02 -2.56
C GLN A 126 -10.75 17.77 -1.81
N GLY A 127 -10.66 17.46 -0.52
CA GLY A 127 -11.80 17.30 0.36
C GLY A 127 -11.55 16.29 1.48
N PRO A 128 -12.52 16.11 2.39
CA PRO A 128 -12.43 15.11 3.44
C PRO A 128 -12.22 13.71 2.86
N GLY A 129 -11.23 12.98 3.38
CA GLY A 129 -10.91 11.61 2.93
C GLY A 129 -10.20 11.53 1.58
N VAL A 130 -9.85 12.67 0.97
CA VAL A 130 -9.02 12.70 -0.24
C VAL A 130 -7.56 12.92 0.16
N ARG A 131 -6.70 12.00 -0.25
CA ARG A 131 -5.25 12.08 -0.14
C ARG A 131 -4.66 12.02 -1.54
N ASP A 132 -3.65 12.84 -1.80
CA ASP A 132 -2.89 12.87 -3.04
C ASP A 132 -1.40 12.84 -2.71
N ASP A 133 -0.70 11.82 -3.21
CA ASP A 133 0.74 11.65 -3.08
C ASP A 133 1.42 11.88 -4.45
N GLY A 134 1.01 12.93 -5.15
CA GLY A 134 1.52 13.28 -6.48
C GLY A 134 2.95 13.86 -6.47
N GLY A 135 3.78 13.42 -7.41
CA GLY A 135 5.15 13.93 -7.62
C GLY A 135 5.30 14.94 -8.77
N VAL A 136 4.20 15.39 -9.37
CA VAL A 136 4.17 16.25 -10.57
C VAL A 136 3.25 17.46 -10.38
N TYR A 137 3.41 18.47 -11.20
CA TYR A 137 2.63 19.70 -11.18
C TYR A 137 2.29 20.16 -12.62
N GLU A 138 1.38 21.13 -12.73
CA GLU A 138 1.08 21.76 -14.02
C GLU A 138 2.35 22.38 -14.62
N GLY A 139 2.70 21.99 -15.85
CA GLY A 139 3.93 22.35 -16.53
C GLY A 139 5.08 21.35 -16.34
N SER A 140 4.94 20.30 -15.52
CA SER A 140 5.92 19.21 -15.45
C SER A 140 6.05 18.49 -16.81
N GLU A 141 7.27 18.11 -17.15
CA GLU A 141 7.56 17.25 -18.30
C GLU A 141 7.60 15.79 -17.83
N VAL A 142 6.74 14.95 -18.43
CA VAL A 142 6.81 13.50 -18.30
C VAL A 142 7.82 12.99 -19.33
N SER A 143 8.96 12.54 -18.80
CA SER A 143 10.05 11.93 -19.55
C SER A 143 9.67 10.53 -20.07
N ILE A 144 10.42 10.05 -21.06
CA ILE A 144 10.42 8.64 -21.50
C ILE A 144 11.33 7.73 -20.65
N TYR A 145 12.07 8.33 -19.72
CA TYR A 145 13.04 7.71 -18.81
C TYR A 145 12.50 7.65 -17.39
#